data_AF-A0A6H0UJJ9-F1
#
_entry.id   AF-A0A6H0UJJ9-F1
#
_cell.length_a   1.000
_cell.length_b   1.000
_cell.length_c   1.000
_cell.angle_alpha   90.00
_cell.angle_beta   90.00
_cell.angle_gamma   90.00
#
_symmetry.space_group_name_H-M   'P 1'
#
loop_
_entity.id
_entity.type
_entity.pdbx_description
1 polymer ?
#
loop_
_entity_poly.entity_id
_entity_poly.type
_entity_poly.pdbx_seq_one_letter_code
_entity_poly.pdbx_strand_id
1 'polypeptide(L)' 'MDVNGLVDKINAWYPIVVAVGGSILVIVLAYRGYQWGSANDPQEEKQAQKGVKNVAIGGGIMICAAVIWGFIKSTFGG' A
#
# COMPACT_ATOMS: atom_id res chain seq x y z
N MET A 1 8.09 5.38 -29.49
CA MET A 1 7.91 6.03 -28.18
C MET A 1 9.22 5.91 -27.46
N ASP A 2 9.81 7.05 -27.08
CA ASP A 2 11.08 7.09 -26.36
C ASP A 2 10.88 6.54 -24.95
N VAL A 3 11.74 5.62 -24.51
CA VAL A 3 11.63 4.95 -23.20
C VAL A 3 11.73 5.98 -22.08
N ASN A 4 12.50 7.05 -22.29
CA ASN A 4 12.66 8.15 -21.35
C ASN A 4 11.33 8.90 -21.10
N GLY A 5 10.55 9.14 -22.16
CA GLY A 5 9.24 9.80 -22.03
C GLY A 5 8.17 8.94 -21.33
N LEU A 6 8.34 7.61 -21.31
CA LEU A 6 7.49 6.72 -20.50
C LEU A 6 7.88 6.76 -19.02
N VAL A 7 9.17 6.80 -18.72
CA VAL A 7 9.70 6.89 -17.35
C VAL A 7 9.28 8.20 -16.69
N ASP A 8 9.31 9.33 -17.41
CA ASP A 8 8.87 10.63 -16.88
C ASP A 8 7.39 10.64 -16.53
N LYS A 9 6.55 10.02 -17.38
CA LYS A 9 5.13 9.86 -17.09
C LYS A 9 4.94 9.00 -15.84
N ILE A 10 5.61 7.85 -15.74
CA ILE A 10 5.50 6.99 -14.55
C ILE A 10 5.94 7.74 -13.29
N ASN A 11 7.04 8.49 -13.34
CA ASN A 11 7.53 9.32 -12.24
C ASN A 11 6.50 10.37 -11.78
N ALA A 12 5.75 10.98 -12.71
CA ALA A 12 4.73 11.97 -12.38
C ALA A 12 3.52 11.35 -11.64
N TRP A 13 3.11 10.14 -12.01
CA TRP A 13 1.96 9.46 -11.42
C TRP A 13 2.29 8.65 -10.16
N TYR A 14 3.54 8.21 -10.03
CA TYR A 14 4.03 7.43 -8.90
C TYR A 14 3.68 8.02 -7.52
N PRO A 15 3.96 9.30 -7.20
CA PRO A 15 3.64 9.85 -5.88
C PRO A 15 2.13 9.89 -5.61
N ILE A 16 1.32 10.10 -6.65
CA ILE A 16 -0.14 10.11 -6.54
C ILE A 16 -0.65 8.71 -6.19
N VAL A 17 -0.16 7.68 -6.88
CA VAL A 17 -0.54 6.28 -6.61
C VAL A 17 -0.14 5.86 -5.19
N VAL A 18 1.07 6.22 -4.76
CA VAL A 18 1.54 5.92 -3.40
C VAL A 18 0.71 6.66 -2.35
N ALA A 19 0.41 7.94 -2.55
CA ALA A 19 -0.39 8.73 -1.61
C ALA A 19 -1.83 8.19 -1.49
N VAL A 20 -2.48 7.91 -2.63
CA VAL A 20 -3.85 7.37 -2.67
C VAL A 20 -3.88 5.97 -2.06
N GLY A 21 -2.97 5.08 -2.50
CA GLY A 21 -2.90 3.72 -1.98
C GLY A 21 -2.61 3.70 -0.48
N GLY A 22 -1.69 4.55 0.00
CA GLY A 22 -1.32 4.65 1.41
C GLY A 22 -2.49 5.12 2.27
N SER A 23 -3.24 6.10 1.78
CA SER A 23 -4.44 6.62 2.46
C SER A 23 -5.52 5.56 2.59
N ILE A 24 -5.79 4.79 1.51
CA ILE A 24 -6.76 3.68 1.54
C ILE A 24 -6.32 2.61 2.55
N LEU A 25 -5.03 2.27 2.56
CA LEU A 25 -4.46 1.32 3.51
C LEU A 25 -4.69 1.72 4.97
N VAL A 26 -4.42 2.98 5.30
CA VAL A 26 -4.64 3.52 6.66
C VAL A 26 -6.13 3.44 7.03
N ILE A 27 -7.02 3.86 6.13
CA ILE A 27 -8.47 3.83 6.39
C ILE A 27 -8.95 2.39 6.62
N VAL A 28 -8.52 1.44 5.81
CA VAL A 28 -8.94 0.04 5.94
C VAL A 28 -8.36 -0.59 7.21
N LEU A 29 -7.11 -0.28 7.58
CA LEU A 29 -6.53 -0.72 8.86
C LEU A 29 -7.32 -0.16 10.04
N ALA A 30 -7.65 1.13 10.04
CA ALA A 30 -8.43 1.76 11.11
C ALA A 30 -9.82 1.12 11.22
N TYR A 31 -10.52 0.92 10.10
CA TYR A 31 -11.84 0.31 10.08
C TYR A 31 -11.81 -1.14 10.59
N ARG A 32 -10.87 -1.96 10.09
CA ARG A 32 -10.72 -3.36 10.51
C ARG A 32 -10.23 -3.50 11.94
N GLY A 33 -9.35 -2.61 12.40
CA GLY A 33 -8.89 -2.54 13.78
C GLY A 33 -10.01 -2.17 14.73
N TYR A 34 -10.86 -1.20 14.37
CA TYR A 34 -12.06 -0.85 15.14
C TYR A 34 -13.07 -2.00 15.17
N GLN A 35 -13.30 -2.66 14.03
CA GLN A 35 -14.16 -3.84 13.96
C GLN A 35 -13.63 -4.99 14.81
N TRP A 36 -12.30 -5.19 14.86
CA TRP A 36 -11.69 -6.21 15.71
C TRP A 36 -11.85 -5.86 17.21
N GLY A 37 -11.62 -4.61 17.60
CA GLY A 37 -11.78 -4.16 18.99
C GLY A 37 -13.23 -4.10 19.48
N SER A 38 -14.20 -4.00 18.56
CA SER A 38 -15.63 -3.97 18.85
C SER A 38 -16.34 -5.32 18.66
N ALA A 39 -15.64 -6.35 18.18
CA ALA A 39 -16.22 -7.66 17.96
C ALA A 39 -16.45 -8.40 19.29
N ASN A 40 -17.71 -8.70 19.59
CA ASN A 40 -18.08 -9.54 20.74
C ASN A 40 -18.25 -11.02 20.37
N ASP A 41 -18.33 -11.33 19.06
CA ASP A 41 -18.52 -12.68 18.56
C ASP A 41 -17.21 -13.28 18.00
N PRO A 42 -16.81 -14.51 18.40
CA PRO A 42 -15.56 -15.12 17.97
C PRO A 42 -15.49 -15.43 16.46
N GLN A 43 -16.61 -15.41 15.74
CA GLN A 43 -16.63 -15.50 14.27
C GLN A 43 -16.28 -14.16 13.60
N GLU A 44 -16.77 -13.04 14.14
CA GLU A 44 -16.47 -11.70 13.65
C GLU A 44 -15.00 -11.36 13.88
N GLU A 45 -14.46 -11.79 15.03
CA GLU A 45 -13.05 -11.60 15.37
C GLU A 45 -12.10 -12.28 14.35
N LYS A 46 -12.42 -13.51 13.93
CA LYS A 46 -11.65 -14.24 12.91
C LYS A 46 -11.74 -13.58 11.52
N GLN A 47 -12.89 -13.00 11.17
CA GLN A 47 -13.01 -12.26 9.92
C GLN A 47 -12.27 -10.93 9.96
N ALA A 48 -12.32 -10.22 11.08
CA ALA A 48 -11.58 -8.99 11.29
C ALA A 48 -10.06 -9.24 11.24
N GLN A 49 -9.56 -10.28 11.90
CA GLN A 49 -8.14 -10.70 11.81
C GLN A 49 -7.71 -11.05 10.38
N LYS A 50 -8.52 -11.80 9.62
CA LYS A 50 -8.21 -12.08 8.20
C LYS A 50 -8.15 -10.79 7.38
N GLY A 51 -9.07 -9.86 7.65
CA GLY A 51 -9.07 -8.53 7.04
C GLY A 51 -7.79 -7.75 7.35
N VAL A 52 -7.42 -7.64 8.63
CA VAL A 52 -6.17 -6.98 9.05
C VAL A 52 -4.95 -7.65 8.41
N LYS A 53 -4.90 -8.98 8.38
CA LYS A 53 -3.78 -9.72 7.77
C LYS A 53 -3.64 -9.42 6.27
N ASN A 54 -4.74 -9.43 5.52
CA ASN A 54 -4.71 -9.11 4.09
C ASN A 54 -4.26 -7.68 3.83
N VAL A 55 -4.70 -6.74 4.67
CA VAL A 55 -4.34 -5.33 4.57
C VAL A 55 -2.87 -5.12 4.93
N ALA A 56 -2.36 -5.80 5.95
CA ALA A 56 -0.95 -5.80 6.30
C ALA A 56 -0.07 -6.34 5.16
N ILE A 57 -0.49 -7.42 4.49
CA ILE A 57 0.21 -7.97 3.31
C ILE A 57 0.21 -6.95 2.16
N GLY A 58 -0.94 -6.34 1.86
CA GLY A 58 -1.05 -5.30 0.83
C GLY A 58 -0.18 -4.07 1.14
N GLY A 59 -0.13 -3.65 2.40
CA GLY A 59 0.75 -2.60 2.89
C GLY A 59 2.23 -2.94 2.73
N GLY A 60 2.62 -4.17 3.07
CA GLY A 60 3.98 -4.66 2.87
C GLY A 60 4.42 -4.61 1.40
N ILE A 61 3.56 -5.03 0.47
CA ILE A 61 3.84 -4.98 -0.96
C ILE A 61 4.04 -3.53 -1.43
N MET A 62 3.19 -2.61 -0.99
CA MET A 62 3.30 -1.18 -1.32
C MET A 62 4.62 -0.58 -0.82
N ILE A 63 5.04 -0.90 0.40
CA ILE A 63 6.32 -0.44 0.96
C ILE A 63 7.48 -1.02 0.15
N CYS A 64 7.47 -2.32 -0.14
CA CYS A 64 8.49 -2.96 -0.98
C CYS A 64 8.58 -2.32 -2.38
N ALA A 65 7.44 -2.08 -3.03
CA ALA A 65 7.39 -1.41 -4.32
C ALA A 65 8.00 0.00 -4.24
N ALA A 66 7.77 0.71 -3.14
CA ALA A 66 8.34 2.04 -2.95
C ALA A 66 9.85 2.04 -2.71
N VAL A 67 10.34 1.07 -1.94
CA VAL A 67 11.78 0.87 -1.72
C VAL A 67 12.49 0.50 -3.02
N ILE A 68 11.93 -0.42 -3.81
CA ILE A 68 12.49 -0.82 -5.12
C ILE A 68 12.54 0.38 -6.05
N TRP A 69 11.48 1.19 -6.11
CA TRP A 69 11.46 2.39 -6.94
C TRP A 69 12.53 3.42 -6.51
N GLY A 70 12.67 3.65 -5.20
CA GLY A 70 13.72 4.52 -4.65
C GLY A 70 15.13 4.03 -5.02
N PHE A 71 15.36 2.72 -4.93
CA PHE A 71 16.63 2.10 -5.32
C PHE A 71 16.93 2.21 -6.82
N ILE A 72 15.93 2.02 -7.69
CA ILE A 72 16.08 2.21 -9.13
C ILE A 72 16.47 3.67 -9.42
N LYS A 73 15.77 4.63 -8.81
CA LYS A 73 16.05 6.05 -9.01
C LYS A 73 17.47 6.43 -8.58
N SER A 74 17.95 5.90 -7.46
CA SER A 74 19.32 6.18 -6.98
C SER A 74 20.41 5.51 -7.81
N THR A 75 20.11 4.39 -8.46
CA THR A 75 21.10 3.58 -9.20
C THR A 75 21.19 3.98 -10.67
N PHE A 76 20.07 4.37 -11.29
CA PHE A 76 19.97 4.64 -12.73
C PHE A 76 19.66 6.11 -13.06
N GLY A 77 19.42 6.97 -12.06
CA GLY A 77 19.12 8.39 -12.23
C GLY A 77 20.35 9.31 -12.17
N GLY A 78 21.55 8.77 -12.39
CA GLY A 78 22.79 9.54 -12.56
C GLY A 78 23.01 9.99 -14.00
#